data_AF-A0A9E2GHV2-F1
#
_entry.id   AF-A0A9E2GHV2-F1
#
_cell.length_a   1.000
_cell.length_b   1.000
_cell.length_c   1.000
_cell.angle_alpha   90.00
_cell.angle_beta   90.00
_cell.angle_gamma   90.00
#
_symmetry.space_group_name_H-M   'P 1'
#
loop_
_entity.id
_entity.type
_entity.pdbx_description
1 polymer ?
#
loop_
_entity_poly.entity_id
_entity_poly.type
_entity_poly.pdbx_seq_one_letter_code
_entity_poly.pdbx_strand_id
1 'polypeptide(L)'
;MIYENTDLLKKACEGALAVDGGAVRVLDENRLRETLIDELIRTAVFAPAEEARAAARWLIRRAATASGIHAASIQGLYEAMGRGEVSGFTVPAINIRAITYDTAQAVFRAAMAAGVGAVIFEIARSEIDYTSQRPEEYACAVTAAALKTGYRGALFLQGDHFQVAARKYAKDPEGEVRAVKDLIWEAIDAGFYNIDIDTSTLVDLAEATVKQQQRINYSLAAELTTMIRDLEPAGINISVGGEIGEVGGKNSTVEELHAFMGGYLETLKKSQAELKGISKISVQTGTTHGGVPLADGSVAQVKLDFATLEELSRAARTDYGLAGAVQHGASTLPEEAFDRFPATGTAEVHLATGFQNIIYDSPIFPAALRMQIYDYLKREAASERKEGDTEEQFFYKTRKKGIGPFKKELWELPAAVRTALGGELEAQFALLFRKLNVGNTLDTVNRFVTPVDVPLSVPASLT
;
A
#
# COMPACT_ATOMS: atom_id res chain seq x y z
N MET A 1 -10.43 4.80 -24.59
CA MET A 1 -9.70 4.15 -25.71
C MET A 1 -8.54 3.33 -25.14
N ILE A 2 -8.04 2.33 -25.86
CA ILE A 2 -6.76 1.65 -25.58
C ILE A 2 -5.91 1.80 -26.85
N TYR A 3 -4.69 2.32 -26.74
CA TYR A 3 -3.81 2.42 -27.89
C TYR A 3 -3.03 1.12 -28.09
N GLU A 4 -3.10 0.56 -29.29
CA GLU A 4 -2.49 -0.75 -29.58
C GLU A 4 -0.98 -0.66 -29.87
N ASN A 5 -0.48 0.53 -30.18
CA ASN A 5 0.93 0.78 -30.47
C ASN A 5 1.36 2.20 -30.07
N THR A 6 2.66 2.44 -30.12
CA THR A 6 3.27 3.70 -29.69
C THR A 6 3.02 4.87 -30.64
N ASP A 7 2.76 4.63 -31.93
CA ASP A 7 2.47 5.70 -32.89
C ASP A 7 1.12 6.34 -32.63
N LEU A 8 0.09 5.53 -32.36
CA LEU A 8 -1.23 6.01 -31.94
C LEU A 8 -1.15 6.80 -30.63
N LEU A 9 -0.33 6.33 -29.70
CA LEU A 9 -0.10 6.97 -28.42
C LEU A 9 0.64 8.31 -28.57
N LYS A 10 1.68 8.39 -29.42
CA LYS A 10 2.37 9.65 -29.77
C LYS A 10 1.39 10.66 -30.35
N LYS A 11 0.55 10.23 -31.30
CA LYS A 11 -0.48 11.07 -31.91
C LYS A 11 -1.51 11.58 -30.90
N ALA A 12 -1.93 10.73 -29.96
CA ALA A 12 -2.84 11.15 -28.90
C ALA A 12 -2.25 12.21 -27.96
N CYS A 13 -0.92 12.16 -27.75
CA CYS A 13 -0.20 13.14 -26.95
C CYS A 13 -0.06 14.50 -27.66
N GLU A 14 -0.10 14.56 -28.99
CA GLU A 14 0.07 15.80 -29.76
C GLU A 14 -0.86 16.92 -29.26
N GLY A 15 -0.28 18.03 -28.82
CA GLY A 15 -1.00 19.20 -28.30
C GLY A 15 -1.43 19.10 -26.83
N ALA A 16 -1.25 17.95 -26.17
CA ALA A 16 -1.46 17.80 -24.72
C ALA A 16 -0.13 17.61 -23.97
N LEU A 17 0.78 16.81 -24.52
CA LEU A 17 2.11 16.54 -23.98
C LEU A 17 3.17 16.74 -25.08
N ALA A 18 4.36 17.21 -24.69
CA ALA A 18 5.56 17.18 -25.52
C ALA A 18 6.64 16.35 -24.84
N VAL A 19 7.29 15.46 -25.57
CA VAL A 19 8.46 14.69 -25.11
C VAL A 19 9.71 15.34 -25.68
N ASP A 20 10.64 15.74 -24.81
CA ASP A 20 11.90 16.39 -25.21
C ASP A 20 13.04 15.98 -24.26
N GLY A 21 14.15 15.47 -24.81
CA GLY A 21 15.34 15.11 -24.04
C GLY A 21 15.11 14.14 -22.87
N GLY A 22 14.08 13.29 -22.95
CA GLY A 22 13.66 12.39 -21.87
C GLY A 22 12.85 13.03 -20.74
N ALA A 23 12.39 14.26 -20.94
CA ALA A 23 11.39 14.92 -20.11
C ALA A 23 10.04 14.99 -20.83
N VAL A 24 8.97 15.15 -20.06
CA VAL A 24 7.63 15.46 -20.55
C VAL A 24 7.30 16.89 -20.15
N ARG A 25 6.77 17.68 -21.07
CA ARG A 25 6.13 18.97 -20.80
C ARG A 25 4.63 18.83 -21.01
N VAL A 26 3.85 19.36 -20.06
CA VAL A 26 2.39 19.45 -20.20
C VAL A 26 2.06 20.72 -20.98
N LEU A 27 1.44 20.56 -22.14
CA LEU A 27 1.04 21.65 -23.03
C LEU A 27 -0.39 22.11 -22.77
N ASP A 28 -1.26 21.17 -22.38
CA ASP A 28 -2.66 21.41 -22.05
C ASP A 28 -3.08 20.53 -20.87
N GLU A 29 -3.15 21.14 -19.68
CA GLU A 29 -3.50 20.45 -18.44
C GLU A 29 -4.96 19.98 -18.44
N ASN A 30 -5.88 20.72 -19.06
CA ASN A 30 -7.29 20.33 -19.14
C ASN A 30 -7.45 19.11 -20.01
N ARG A 31 -6.87 19.11 -21.22
CA ARG A 31 -6.93 17.95 -22.11
C ARG A 31 -6.24 16.73 -21.52
N LEU A 32 -5.12 16.92 -20.81
CA LEU A 32 -4.46 15.84 -20.09
C LEU A 32 -5.43 15.18 -19.10
N ARG A 33 -6.08 15.98 -18.24
CA ARG A 33 -6.92 15.47 -17.15
C ARG A 33 -8.28 14.97 -17.62
N GLU A 34 -8.92 15.65 -18.56
CA GLU A 34 -10.30 15.35 -18.95
C GLU A 34 -10.39 14.17 -19.92
N THR A 35 -9.35 13.91 -20.72
CA THR A 35 -9.41 12.88 -21.77
C THR A 35 -8.16 11.99 -21.79
N LEU A 36 -6.97 12.58 -22.00
CA LEU A 36 -5.79 11.79 -22.33
C LEU A 36 -5.39 10.82 -21.21
N ILE A 37 -5.49 11.22 -19.94
CA ILE A 37 -5.09 10.37 -18.82
C ILE A 37 -5.93 9.10 -18.71
N ASP A 38 -7.23 9.16 -19.04
CA ASP A 38 -8.13 8.00 -19.03
C ASP A 38 -7.74 6.98 -20.13
N GLU A 39 -7.24 7.47 -21.26
CA GLU A 39 -6.78 6.65 -22.38
C GLU A 39 -5.38 6.08 -22.13
N LEU A 40 -4.49 6.87 -21.53
CA LEU A 40 -3.16 6.42 -21.11
C LEU A 40 -3.25 5.33 -20.05
N ILE A 41 -4.06 5.49 -18.99
CA ILE A 41 -4.13 4.47 -17.93
C ILE A 41 -4.76 3.16 -18.44
N ARG A 42 -5.79 3.23 -19.29
CA ARG A 42 -6.34 2.04 -19.94
C ARG A 42 -5.31 1.34 -20.81
N THR A 43 -4.48 2.10 -21.52
CA THR A 43 -3.37 1.57 -22.31
C THR A 43 -2.31 0.93 -21.42
N ALA A 44 -1.89 1.59 -20.34
CA ALA A 44 -0.89 1.10 -19.39
C ALA A 44 -1.25 -0.24 -18.73
N VAL A 45 -2.55 -0.50 -18.54
CA VAL A 45 -3.06 -1.72 -17.90
C VAL A 45 -3.40 -2.80 -18.93
N PHE A 46 -4.10 -2.45 -20.02
CA PHE A 46 -4.76 -3.43 -20.88
C PHE A 46 -4.25 -3.50 -22.33
N ALA A 47 -3.28 -2.67 -22.73
CA ALA A 47 -2.75 -2.79 -24.09
C ALA A 47 -2.08 -4.16 -24.30
N PRO A 48 -2.32 -4.84 -25.44
CA PRO A 48 -1.74 -6.15 -25.70
C PRO A 48 -0.22 -6.08 -25.92
N ALA A 49 0.28 -4.99 -26.50
CA ALA A 49 1.70 -4.77 -26.73
C ALA A 49 2.40 -4.26 -25.46
N GLU A 50 3.50 -4.91 -25.07
CA GLU A 50 4.32 -4.47 -23.93
C GLU A 50 4.91 -3.08 -24.19
N GLU A 51 5.34 -2.78 -25.42
CA GLU A 51 5.92 -1.47 -25.74
C GLU A 51 4.91 -0.33 -25.57
N ALA A 52 3.63 -0.58 -25.86
CA ALA A 52 2.56 0.40 -25.65
C ALA A 52 2.26 0.59 -24.15
N ARG A 53 2.28 -0.48 -23.35
CA ARG A 53 2.13 -0.40 -21.89
C ARG A 53 3.28 0.39 -21.27
N ALA A 54 4.53 0.03 -21.57
CA ALA A 54 5.72 0.71 -21.08
C ALA A 54 5.73 2.21 -21.46
N ALA A 55 5.39 2.54 -22.70
CA ALA A 55 5.27 3.93 -23.15
C ALA A 55 4.20 4.72 -22.38
N ALA A 56 3.01 4.14 -22.19
CA ALA A 56 1.93 4.78 -21.43
C ALA A 56 2.30 4.99 -19.96
N ARG A 57 2.90 3.98 -19.31
CA ARG A 57 3.38 4.04 -17.92
C ARG A 57 4.42 5.14 -17.74
N TRP A 58 5.41 5.20 -18.64
CA TRP A 58 6.43 6.25 -18.62
C TRP A 58 5.82 7.65 -18.79
N LEU A 59 4.90 7.84 -19.74
CA LEU A 59 4.23 9.13 -19.95
C LEU A 59 3.41 9.57 -18.74
N ILE A 60 2.67 8.66 -18.10
CA ILE A 60 1.91 8.95 -16.88
C ILE A 60 2.86 9.46 -15.79
N ARG A 61 3.95 8.72 -15.53
CA ARG A 61 4.92 9.07 -14.48
C ARG A 61 5.60 10.41 -14.75
N ARG A 62 6.07 10.65 -15.99
CA ARG A 62 6.75 11.91 -16.33
C ARG A 62 5.79 13.11 -16.43
N ALA A 63 4.55 12.92 -16.90
CA ALA A 63 3.53 13.97 -16.89
C ALA A 63 3.13 14.35 -15.45
N ALA A 64 3.10 13.38 -14.53
CA ALA A 64 2.88 13.62 -13.12
C ALA A 64 4.01 14.47 -12.51
N THR A 65 5.27 14.13 -12.76
CA THR A 65 6.42 14.95 -12.36
C THR A 65 6.33 16.37 -12.91
N ALA A 66 6.02 16.52 -14.20
CA ALA A 66 5.83 17.83 -14.83
C ALA A 66 4.64 18.63 -14.24
N SER A 67 3.71 17.94 -13.58
CA SER A 67 2.56 18.52 -12.87
C SER A 67 2.82 18.71 -11.37
N GLY A 68 4.03 18.45 -10.87
CA GLY A 68 4.38 18.61 -9.46
C GLY A 68 3.89 17.47 -8.56
N ILE A 69 3.68 16.27 -9.11
CA ILE A 69 3.38 15.05 -8.36
C ILE A 69 4.63 14.17 -8.37
N HIS A 70 5.13 13.82 -7.19
CA HIS A 70 6.39 13.07 -7.07
C HIS A 70 6.20 11.88 -6.14
N ALA A 71 6.58 10.69 -6.59
CA ALA A 71 6.78 9.57 -5.69
C ALA A 71 7.80 9.97 -4.61
N ALA A 72 7.45 9.78 -3.35
CA ALA A 72 8.22 10.27 -2.21
C ALA A 72 8.28 9.25 -1.08
N SER A 73 9.30 9.39 -0.23
CA SER A 73 9.37 8.67 1.03
C SER A 73 8.78 9.50 2.17
N ILE A 74 8.00 8.86 3.04
CA ILE A 74 7.44 9.46 4.24
C ILE A 74 8.46 9.56 5.39
N GLN A 75 9.68 9.04 5.18
CA GLN A 75 10.74 8.93 6.19
C GLN A 75 10.91 10.20 7.05
N GLY A 76 11.00 11.37 6.43
CA GLY A 76 11.21 12.63 7.15
C GLY A 76 10.07 12.98 8.12
N LEU A 77 8.82 12.69 7.75
CA LEU A 77 7.66 12.86 8.63
C LEU A 77 7.73 11.89 9.81
N TYR A 78 8.09 10.64 9.55
CA TYR A 78 8.20 9.59 10.58
C TYR A 78 9.32 9.84 11.57
N GLU A 79 10.45 10.39 11.12
CA GLU A 79 11.49 10.86 12.02
C GLU A 79 11.03 12.05 12.86
N ALA A 80 10.28 13.00 12.28
CA ALA A 80 9.72 14.12 13.03
C ALA A 80 8.73 13.65 14.10
N MET A 81 7.92 12.63 13.80
CA MET A 81 7.10 11.94 14.79
C MET A 81 7.95 11.27 15.87
N GLY A 82 9.00 10.55 15.47
CA GLY A 82 9.95 9.90 16.40
C GLY A 82 10.59 10.87 17.39
N ARG A 83 10.93 12.08 16.93
CA ARG A 83 11.45 13.18 17.77
C ARG A 83 10.39 13.94 18.58
N GLY A 84 9.11 13.65 18.37
CA GLY A 84 7.99 14.35 19.01
C GLY A 84 7.70 15.74 18.45
N GLU A 85 8.29 16.12 17.32
CA GLU A 85 8.03 17.40 16.62
C GLU A 85 6.67 17.41 15.92
N VAL A 86 6.15 16.23 15.60
CA VAL A 86 4.84 16.01 14.96
C VAL A 86 4.09 14.95 15.75
N SER A 87 2.82 15.20 16.06
CA SER A 87 1.95 14.24 16.75
C SER A 87 0.47 14.57 16.53
N GLY A 88 -0.41 13.74 17.09
CA GLY A 88 -1.85 14.02 17.16
C GLY A 88 -2.67 13.43 16.02
N PHE A 89 -2.07 12.73 15.06
CA PHE A 89 -2.76 12.03 13.98
C PHE A 89 -2.11 10.68 13.69
N THR A 90 -2.85 9.82 12.99
CA THR A 90 -2.38 8.51 12.51
C THR A 90 -2.47 8.51 10.99
N VAL A 91 -1.40 8.08 10.31
CA VAL A 91 -1.36 8.01 8.85
C VAL A 91 -2.21 6.83 8.36
N PRO A 92 -3.24 7.04 7.52
CA PRO A 92 -3.90 5.95 6.83
C PRO A 92 -3.01 5.42 5.70
N ALA A 93 -2.75 4.12 5.72
CA ALA A 93 -2.21 3.36 4.60
C ALA A 93 -3.35 2.54 3.97
N ILE A 94 -3.56 2.74 2.67
CA ILE A 94 -4.76 2.31 1.95
C ILE A 94 -4.37 1.28 0.90
N ASN A 95 -4.67 0.00 1.17
CA ASN A 95 -4.53 -1.06 0.18
C ASN A 95 -5.68 -0.97 -0.85
N ILE A 96 -5.34 -0.70 -2.11
CA ILE A 96 -6.34 -0.60 -3.18
C ILE A 96 -6.33 -1.86 -4.04
N ARG A 97 -7.38 -2.68 -3.88
CA ARG A 97 -7.46 -4.00 -4.53
C ARG A 97 -8.17 -3.99 -5.88
N ALA A 98 -9.27 -3.26 -6.00
CA ALA A 98 -10.15 -3.28 -7.16
C ALA A 98 -10.38 -1.86 -7.69
N ILE A 99 -10.67 -1.73 -9.00
CA ILE A 99 -10.93 -0.46 -9.69
C ILE A 99 -9.95 0.65 -9.27
N THR A 100 -8.67 0.30 -9.21
CA THR A 100 -7.62 1.05 -8.51
C THR A 100 -7.53 2.52 -8.93
N TYR A 101 -7.69 2.78 -10.23
CA TYR A 101 -7.74 4.15 -10.74
C TYR A 101 -8.94 4.94 -10.20
N ASP A 102 -10.13 4.35 -10.10
CA ASP A 102 -11.33 5.01 -9.60
C ASP A 102 -11.29 5.16 -8.06
N THR A 103 -10.84 4.13 -7.33
CA THR A 103 -10.68 4.20 -5.86
C THR A 103 -9.62 5.22 -5.46
N ALA A 104 -8.46 5.27 -6.14
CA ALA A 104 -7.44 6.26 -5.84
C ALA A 104 -7.94 7.70 -6.11
N GLN A 105 -8.76 7.92 -7.14
CA GLN A 105 -9.39 9.23 -7.35
C GLN A 105 -10.31 9.62 -6.19
N ALA A 106 -11.05 8.68 -5.62
CA ALA A 106 -11.88 8.92 -4.43
C ALA A 106 -11.04 9.31 -3.21
N VAL A 107 -9.88 8.64 -3.01
CA VAL A 107 -8.90 9.02 -1.96
C VAL A 107 -8.43 10.45 -2.18
N PHE A 108 -7.97 10.81 -3.39
CA PHE A 108 -7.46 12.15 -3.67
C PHE A 108 -8.50 13.25 -3.49
N ARG A 109 -9.75 13.04 -3.94
CA ARG A 109 -10.82 14.03 -3.75
C ARG A 109 -11.10 14.26 -2.27
N ALA A 110 -11.21 13.20 -1.47
CA ALA A 110 -11.37 13.32 -0.02
C ALA A 110 -10.15 13.99 0.65
N ALA A 111 -8.94 13.65 0.23
CA ALA A 111 -7.70 14.19 0.80
C ALA A 111 -7.57 15.69 0.52
N MET A 112 -7.78 16.11 -0.72
CA MET A 112 -7.74 17.52 -1.11
C MET A 112 -8.82 18.34 -0.40
N ALA A 113 -10.04 17.80 -0.28
CA ALA A 113 -11.13 18.49 0.43
C ALA A 113 -10.83 18.72 1.92
N ALA A 114 -10.04 17.84 2.55
CA ALA A 114 -9.68 17.90 3.97
C ALA A 114 -8.24 18.43 4.24
N GLY A 115 -7.49 18.84 3.21
CA GLY A 115 -6.10 19.29 3.37
C GLY A 115 -5.13 18.20 3.85
N VAL A 116 -5.41 16.94 3.54
CA VAL A 116 -4.60 15.79 3.96
C VAL A 116 -3.36 15.68 3.07
N GLY A 117 -2.18 15.69 3.68
CA GLY A 117 -0.92 15.35 3.03
C GLY A 117 -0.39 13.98 3.43
N ALA A 118 -0.66 13.54 4.66
CA ALA A 118 -0.15 12.28 5.18
C ALA A 118 -1.13 11.14 4.87
N VAL A 119 -1.04 10.58 3.66
CA VAL A 119 -1.82 9.40 3.23
C VAL A 119 -0.94 8.50 2.37
N ILE A 120 -0.96 7.20 2.64
CA ILE A 120 -0.17 6.20 1.93
C ILE A 120 -1.10 5.37 1.04
N PHE A 121 -0.65 5.12 -0.19
CA PHE A 121 -1.27 4.16 -1.11
C PHE A 121 -0.40 2.92 -1.13
N GLU A 122 -0.95 1.76 -0.77
CA GLU A 122 -0.16 0.55 -0.60
C GLU A 122 -0.74 -0.66 -1.32
N ILE A 123 0.09 -1.67 -1.50
CA ILE A 123 -0.33 -2.99 -1.96
C ILE A 123 0.58 -4.05 -1.35
N ALA A 124 0.00 -5.10 -0.79
CA ALA A 124 0.78 -6.15 -0.15
C ALA A 124 1.25 -7.22 -1.13
N ARG A 125 2.34 -7.95 -0.80
CA ARG A 125 2.85 -9.06 -1.65
C ARG A 125 1.75 -10.05 -2.04
N SER A 126 0.90 -10.43 -1.09
CA SER A 126 -0.21 -11.34 -1.36
C SER A 126 -1.27 -10.73 -2.28
N GLU A 127 -1.49 -9.41 -2.19
CA GLU A 127 -2.48 -8.69 -2.97
C GLU A 127 -2.05 -8.47 -4.40
N ILE A 128 -0.76 -8.23 -4.63
CA ILE A 128 -0.14 -8.25 -5.96
C ILE A 128 -0.53 -9.54 -6.69
N ASP A 129 -0.41 -10.70 -6.02
CA ASP A 129 -0.71 -12.00 -6.62
C ASP A 129 -2.20 -12.14 -6.98
N TYR A 130 -3.13 -11.93 -6.03
CA TYR A 130 -4.55 -12.23 -6.27
C TYR A 130 -5.30 -11.13 -7.04
N THR A 131 -4.77 -9.90 -7.08
CA THR A 131 -5.31 -8.81 -7.91
C THR A 131 -4.60 -8.71 -9.27
N SER A 132 -3.51 -9.44 -9.46
CA SER A 132 -2.62 -9.35 -10.61
C SER A 132 -2.07 -7.94 -10.84
N GLN A 133 -1.85 -7.15 -9.78
CA GLN A 133 -1.38 -5.76 -9.87
C GLN A 133 0.09 -5.69 -9.43
N ARG A 134 1.02 -5.77 -10.38
CA ARG A 134 2.45 -5.57 -10.10
C ARG A 134 2.73 -4.10 -9.72
N PRO A 135 3.82 -3.82 -8.98
CA PRO A 135 4.17 -2.48 -8.52
C PRO A 135 4.06 -1.40 -9.60
N GLU A 136 4.61 -1.64 -10.80
CA GLU A 136 4.57 -0.63 -11.87
C GLU A 136 3.13 -0.28 -12.33
N GLU A 137 2.26 -1.28 -12.45
CA GLU A 137 0.84 -1.07 -12.81
C GLU A 137 0.12 -0.28 -11.72
N TYR A 138 0.31 -0.68 -10.45
CA TYR A 138 -0.30 -0.03 -9.30
C TYR A 138 0.14 1.43 -9.18
N ALA A 139 1.45 1.68 -9.24
CA ALA A 139 2.03 3.03 -9.21
C ALA A 139 1.45 3.90 -10.32
N CYS A 140 1.31 3.37 -11.54
CA CYS A 140 0.73 4.11 -12.65
C CYS A 140 -0.76 4.40 -12.45
N ALA A 141 -1.55 3.47 -11.93
CA ALA A 141 -2.97 3.69 -11.64
C ALA A 141 -3.18 4.78 -10.59
N VAL A 142 -2.42 4.76 -9.50
CA VAL A 142 -2.48 5.79 -8.45
C VAL A 142 -1.97 7.14 -8.98
N THR A 143 -0.85 7.15 -9.72
CA THR A 143 -0.29 8.38 -10.31
C THR A 143 -1.25 9.01 -11.33
N ALA A 144 -1.90 8.20 -12.16
CA ALA A 144 -2.91 8.66 -13.10
C ALA A 144 -4.12 9.27 -12.35
N ALA A 145 -4.54 8.67 -11.23
CA ALA A 145 -5.62 9.20 -10.41
C ALA A 145 -5.26 10.55 -9.79
N ALA A 146 -4.01 10.74 -9.37
CA ALA A 146 -3.49 12.02 -8.89
C ALA A 146 -3.58 13.10 -9.99
N LEU A 147 -3.11 12.79 -11.19
CA LEU A 147 -3.23 13.66 -12.37
C LEU A 147 -4.70 14.01 -12.65
N LYS A 148 -5.56 13.00 -12.78
CA LYS A 148 -6.99 13.17 -13.07
C LYS A 148 -7.67 14.15 -12.12
N THR A 149 -7.43 13.97 -10.82
CA THR A 149 -8.02 14.79 -9.77
C THR A 149 -7.39 16.16 -9.60
N GLY A 150 -6.19 16.38 -10.16
CA GLY A 150 -5.45 17.63 -10.03
C GLY A 150 -4.66 17.74 -8.72
N TYR A 151 -4.37 16.62 -8.08
CA TYR A 151 -3.49 16.56 -6.91
C TYR A 151 -2.09 17.06 -7.26
N ARG A 152 -1.40 17.69 -6.30
CA ARG A 152 0.00 18.12 -6.40
C ARG A 152 0.68 17.88 -5.06
N GLY A 153 1.93 17.43 -5.08
CA GLY A 153 2.71 17.15 -3.87
C GLY A 153 3.33 15.75 -3.83
N ALA A 154 3.69 15.34 -2.63
CA ALA A 154 4.31 14.04 -2.35
C ALA A 154 3.29 12.90 -2.46
N LEU A 155 3.61 11.91 -3.30
CA LEU A 155 2.86 10.67 -3.46
C LEU A 155 3.57 9.53 -2.72
N PHE A 156 2.98 9.04 -1.63
CA PHE A 156 3.55 7.93 -0.87
C PHE A 156 3.01 6.60 -1.38
N LEU A 157 3.86 5.86 -2.09
CA LEU A 157 3.59 4.47 -2.51
C LEU A 157 4.31 3.52 -1.54
N GLN A 158 3.59 2.53 -1.03
CA GLN A 158 4.11 1.58 -0.03
C GLN A 158 3.95 0.12 -0.44
N GLY A 159 5.02 -0.65 -0.25
CA GLY A 159 4.99 -2.11 -0.31
C GLY A 159 4.60 -2.63 1.06
N ASP A 160 3.36 -3.09 1.21
CA ASP A 160 2.82 -3.61 2.47
C ASP A 160 3.23 -5.07 2.64
N HIS A 161 3.57 -5.51 3.86
CA HIS A 161 3.97 -6.89 4.17
C HIS A 161 4.76 -7.57 3.04
N PHE A 162 5.95 -7.07 2.71
CA PHE A 162 6.86 -7.79 1.82
C PHE A 162 7.42 -8.99 2.57
N GLN A 163 6.54 -9.97 2.74
CA GLN A 163 6.62 -11.02 3.73
C GLN A 163 7.49 -12.17 3.24
N VAL A 164 8.37 -12.68 4.09
CA VAL A 164 9.06 -13.97 3.88
C VAL A 164 8.18 -15.07 4.46
N ALA A 165 7.55 -15.89 3.60
CA ALA A 165 6.55 -16.86 4.05
C ALA A 165 7.19 -18.09 4.70
N ALA A 166 6.92 -18.33 5.99
CA ALA A 166 7.51 -19.44 6.76
C ALA A 166 7.47 -20.81 6.07
N ARG A 167 6.36 -21.18 5.43
CA ARG A 167 6.25 -22.46 4.71
C ARG A 167 7.15 -22.55 3.49
N LYS A 168 7.33 -21.46 2.75
CA LYS A 168 8.22 -21.40 1.58
C LYS A 168 9.67 -21.35 2.02
N TYR A 169 9.96 -20.52 3.03
CA TYR A 169 11.28 -20.40 3.63
C TYR A 169 11.77 -21.74 4.20
N ALA A 170 10.94 -22.50 4.92
CA ALA A 170 11.32 -23.81 5.45
C ALA A 170 11.68 -24.83 4.34
N LYS A 171 11.16 -24.64 3.12
CA LYS A 171 11.44 -25.51 1.96
C LYS A 171 12.67 -25.04 1.19
N ASP A 172 12.81 -23.74 0.97
CA ASP A 172 13.88 -23.11 0.21
C ASP A 172 14.15 -21.69 0.75
N PRO A 173 15.02 -21.56 1.78
CA PRO A 173 15.30 -20.28 2.41
C PRO A 173 15.85 -19.25 1.42
N GLU A 174 16.82 -19.64 0.60
CA GLU A 174 17.49 -18.74 -0.34
C GLU A 174 16.53 -18.28 -1.44
N GLY A 175 15.74 -19.20 -2.00
CA GLY A 175 14.76 -18.87 -3.03
C GLY A 175 13.66 -17.94 -2.53
N GLU A 176 13.14 -18.17 -1.33
CA GLU A 176 12.08 -17.32 -0.77
C GLU A 176 12.60 -15.91 -0.42
N VAL A 177 13.79 -15.79 0.17
CA VAL A 177 14.41 -14.48 0.44
C VAL A 177 14.70 -13.75 -0.87
N ARG A 178 15.23 -14.45 -1.88
CA ARG A 178 15.47 -13.86 -3.20
C ARG A 178 14.19 -13.33 -3.84
N ALA A 179 13.09 -14.07 -3.76
CA ALA A 179 11.81 -13.62 -4.29
C ALA A 179 11.30 -12.32 -3.62
N VAL A 180 11.57 -12.13 -2.32
CA VAL A 180 11.25 -10.87 -1.62
C VAL A 180 12.20 -9.75 -2.05
N LYS A 181 13.50 -10.03 -2.18
CA LYS A 181 14.49 -9.07 -2.69
C LYS A 181 14.16 -8.57 -4.10
N ASP A 182 13.79 -9.48 -5.00
CA ASP A 182 13.40 -9.15 -6.37
C ASP A 182 12.14 -8.27 -6.39
N LEU A 183 11.17 -8.53 -5.51
CA LEU A 183 9.96 -7.72 -5.37
C LEU A 183 10.26 -6.33 -4.79
N ILE A 184 11.14 -6.23 -3.78
CA ILE A 184 11.61 -4.94 -3.24
C ILE A 184 12.23 -4.11 -4.37
N TRP A 185 13.11 -4.73 -5.17
CA TRP A 185 13.77 -4.04 -6.28
C TRP A 185 12.77 -3.52 -7.32
N GLU A 186 11.84 -4.37 -7.77
CA GLU A 186 10.78 -3.95 -8.69
C GLU A 186 9.92 -2.82 -8.12
N ALA A 187 9.58 -2.87 -6.83
CA ALA A 187 8.80 -1.84 -6.18
C ALA A 187 9.55 -0.50 -6.14
N ILE A 188 10.85 -0.51 -5.78
CA ILE A 188 11.68 0.71 -5.77
C ILE A 188 11.77 1.31 -7.18
N ASP A 189 11.96 0.50 -8.22
CA ASP A 189 11.99 0.96 -9.62
C ASP A 189 10.65 1.59 -10.07
N ALA A 190 9.53 1.05 -9.57
CA ALA A 190 8.19 1.60 -9.78
C ALA A 190 7.92 2.90 -8.98
N GLY A 191 8.76 3.25 -8.00
CA GLY A 191 8.62 4.45 -7.17
C GLY A 191 8.07 4.20 -5.75
N PHE A 192 8.11 2.98 -5.27
CA PHE A 192 7.74 2.65 -3.89
C PHE A 192 8.89 2.99 -2.96
N TYR A 193 8.81 4.14 -2.30
CA TYR A 193 9.83 4.63 -1.39
C TYR A 193 9.43 4.49 0.09
N ASN A 194 8.50 3.57 0.35
CA ASN A 194 8.06 3.12 1.65
C ASN A 194 7.91 1.59 1.55
N ILE A 195 8.65 0.82 2.34
CA ILE A 195 8.71 -0.64 2.22
C ILE A 195 8.59 -1.25 3.61
N ASP A 196 7.53 -2.01 3.83
CA ASP A 196 7.32 -2.74 5.09
C ASP A 196 7.80 -4.17 4.93
N ILE A 197 8.88 -4.50 5.65
CA ILE A 197 9.46 -5.83 5.66
C ILE A 197 8.75 -6.66 6.73
N ASP A 198 8.25 -7.82 6.32
CA ASP A 198 7.63 -8.77 7.23
C ASP A 198 8.37 -10.11 7.25
N THR A 199 9.25 -10.25 8.23
CA THR A 199 9.93 -11.52 8.54
C THR A 199 9.38 -12.17 9.81
N SER A 200 8.24 -11.66 10.31
CA SER A 200 7.69 -12.01 11.61
C SER A 200 7.08 -13.42 11.64
N THR A 201 6.68 -13.97 10.49
CA THR A 201 6.23 -15.37 10.39
C THR A 201 7.33 -16.39 10.71
N LEU A 202 8.60 -15.96 10.71
CA LEU A 202 9.77 -16.81 10.96
C LEU A 202 10.17 -16.88 12.45
N VAL A 203 9.40 -16.24 13.33
CA VAL A 203 9.59 -16.34 14.78
C VAL A 203 9.40 -17.79 15.23
N ASP A 204 10.39 -18.33 15.95
CA ASP A 204 10.36 -19.70 16.46
C ASP A 204 10.10 -19.69 17.97
N LEU A 205 8.85 -19.95 18.36
CA LEU A 205 8.44 -19.98 19.77
C LEU A 205 9.00 -21.17 20.57
N ALA A 206 9.68 -22.14 19.92
CA ALA A 206 10.33 -23.24 20.63
C ALA A 206 11.65 -22.83 21.30
N GLU A 207 12.22 -21.68 20.92
CA GLU A 207 13.45 -21.16 21.50
C GLU A 207 13.25 -20.65 22.93
N ALA A 208 14.29 -20.76 23.75
CA ALA A 208 14.20 -20.56 25.21
C ALA A 208 14.02 -19.11 25.66
N THR A 209 14.46 -18.15 24.84
CA THR A 209 14.40 -16.72 25.18
C THR A 209 13.78 -15.92 24.03
N VAL A 210 13.07 -14.83 24.33
CA VAL A 210 12.43 -13.98 23.31
C VAL A 210 13.44 -13.47 22.27
N LYS A 211 14.68 -13.17 22.68
CA LYS A 211 15.76 -12.79 21.74
C LYS A 211 16.14 -13.93 20.78
N GLN A 212 16.11 -15.19 21.21
CA GLN A 212 16.35 -16.33 20.33
C GLN A 212 15.15 -16.60 19.42
N GLN A 213 13.93 -16.47 19.94
CA GLN A 213 12.69 -16.62 19.15
C GLN A 213 12.65 -15.62 17.98
N GLN A 214 13.07 -14.37 18.23
CA GLN A 214 13.11 -13.29 17.23
C GLN A 214 14.32 -13.35 16.28
N ARG A 215 15.25 -14.30 16.45
CA ARG A 215 16.57 -14.25 15.80
C ARG A 215 16.51 -14.17 14.27
N ILE A 216 15.69 -15.00 13.65
CA ILE A 216 15.55 -15.00 12.19
C ILE A 216 14.82 -13.75 11.73
N ASN A 217 13.77 -13.33 12.46
CA ASN A 217 13.01 -12.13 12.17
C ASN A 217 13.92 -10.89 12.10
N TYR A 218 14.63 -10.55 13.18
CA TYR A 218 15.47 -9.35 13.17
C TYR A 218 16.67 -9.44 12.23
N SER A 219 17.22 -10.64 11.99
CA SER A 219 18.43 -10.79 11.17
C SER A 219 18.10 -10.59 9.69
N LEU A 220 17.03 -11.20 9.21
CA LEU A 220 16.59 -11.02 7.82
C LEU A 220 16.01 -9.63 7.58
N ALA A 221 15.29 -9.05 8.54
CA ALA A 221 14.86 -7.65 8.44
C ALA A 221 16.06 -6.69 8.28
N ALA A 222 17.15 -6.91 9.02
CA ALA A 222 18.37 -6.11 8.89
C ALA A 222 19.09 -6.33 7.55
N GLU A 223 19.13 -7.58 7.05
CA GLU A 223 19.67 -7.90 5.73
C GLU A 223 18.90 -7.20 4.59
N LEU A 224 17.57 -7.29 4.63
CA LEU A 224 16.69 -6.64 3.65
C LEU A 224 16.76 -5.11 3.75
N THR A 225 16.85 -4.56 4.98
CA THR A 225 17.09 -3.11 5.16
C THR A 225 18.40 -2.71 4.50
N THR A 226 19.49 -3.47 4.69
CA THR A 226 20.79 -3.17 4.10
C THR A 226 20.70 -3.10 2.57
N MET A 227 20.04 -4.08 1.95
CA MET A 227 19.79 -4.07 0.51
C MET A 227 18.95 -2.87 0.07
N ILE A 228 17.90 -2.50 0.83
CA ILE A 228 17.09 -1.31 0.50
C ILE A 228 17.97 -0.07 0.47
N ARG A 229 18.88 0.12 1.43
CA ARG A 229 19.81 1.26 1.45
C ARG A 229 20.73 1.29 0.24
N ASP A 230 21.17 0.14 -0.27
CA ASP A 230 21.98 0.06 -1.49
C ASP A 230 21.18 0.41 -2.77
N LEU A 231 19.85 0.29 -2.73
CA LEU A 231 18.95 0.55 -3.86
C LEU A 231 18.32 1.96 -3.85
N GLU A 232 18.60 2.77 -2.83
CA GLU A 232 18.00 4.09 -2.70
C GLU A 232 18.34 5.01 -3.88
N PRO A 233 17.34 5.62 -4.53
CA PRO A 233 17.60 6.69 -5.48
C PRO A 233 18.30 7.87 -4.78
N ALA A 234 19.20 8.55 -5.50
CA ALA A 234 19.89 9.71 -4.96
C ALA A 234 18.91 10.77 -4.44
N GLY A 235 19.10 11.18 -3.18
CA GLY A 235 18.24 12.17 -2.51
C GLY A 235 16.99 11.60 -1.85
N ILE A 236 16.74 10.29 -1.95
CA ILE A 236 15.61 9.62 -1.31
C ILE A 236 16.11 8.67 -0.22
N ASN A 237 15.70 8.92 1.02
CA ASN A 237 15.83 7.95 2.09
C ASN A 237 14.51 7.17 2.17
N ILE A 238 14.51 5.90 1.75
CA ILE A 238 13.33 5.03 1.77
C ILE A 238 12.89 4.77 3.21
N SER A 239 11.58 4.85 3.46
CA SER A 239 10.99 4.51 4.75
C SER A 239 10.89 3.01 4.86
N VAL A 240 11.43 2.43 5.93
CA VAL A 240 11.41 0.98 6.13
C VAL A 240 10.61 0.66 7.38
N GLY A 241 9.57 -0.18 7.25
CA GLY A 241 8.85 -0.77 8.37
C GLY A 241 9.41 -2.15 8.73
N GLY A 242 9.34 -2.51 10.01
CA GLY A 242 9.56 -3.89 10.48
C GLY A 242 8.31 -4.42 11.20
N GLU A 243 8.29 -5.71 11.53
CA GLU A 243 7.10 -6.34 12.13
C GLU A 243 7.42 -7.35 13.23
N ILE A 244 6.55 -7.40 14.25
CA ILE A 244 6.51 -8.41 15.30
C ILE A 244 5.06 -8.88 15.54
N GLY A 245 4.90 -10.07 16.15
CA GLY A 245 3.62 -10.52 16.69
C GLY A 245 2.72 -11.37 15.79
N GLU A 246 3.16 -11.74 14.58
CA GLU A 246 2.35 -12.56 13.68
C GLU A 246 2.18 -14.01 14.16
N VAL A 247 3.19 -14.55 14.88
CA VAL A 247 3.18 -15.95 15.38
C VAL A 247 2.71 -16.01 16.83
N GLY A 248 1.82 -16.96 17.13
CA GLY A 248 1.42 -17.29 18.51
C GLY A 248 0.02 -16.82 18.91
N GLY A 249 -0.66 -16.02 18.07
CA GLY A 249 -2.05 -15.61 18.28
C GLY A 249 -2.28 -14.79 19.55
N LYS A 250 -1.22 -14.15 20.05
CA LYS A 250 -1.23 -13.29 21.24
C LYS A 250 -0.82 -11.88 20.83
N ASN A 251 -1.15 -10.92 21.68
CA ASN A 251 -0.70 -9.55 21.49
C ASN A 251 0.82 -9.46 21.64
N SER A 252 1.42 -8.58 20.84
CA SER A 252 2.83 -8.22 20.95
C SER A 252 3.14 -7.60 22.31
N THR A 253 4.38 -7.75 22.74
CA THR A 253 4.87 -7.23 24.01
C THR A 253 6.06 -6.29 23.83
N VAL A 254 6.29 -5.41 24.81
CA VAL A 254 7.49 -4.56 24.83
C VAL A 254 8.78 -5.40 24.87
N GLU A 255 8.75 -6.57 25.51
CA GLU A 255 9.87 -7.51 25.53
C GLU A 255 10.23 -8.01 24.13
N GLU A 256 9.23 -8.36 23.31
CA GLU A 256 9.45 -8.75 21.91
C GLU A 256 9.98 -7.59 21.05
N LEU A 257 9.44 -6.39 21.26
CA LEU A 257 9.95 -5.18 20.61
C LEU A 257 11.43 -4.96 20.94
N HIS A 258 11.80 -5.06 22.21
CA HIS A 258 13.19 -4.89 22.66
C HIS A 258 14.12 -5.98 22.12
N ALA A 259 13.66 -7.24 22.13
CA ALA A 259 14.39 -8.36 21.56
C ALA A 259 14.62 -8.19 20.05
N PHE A 260 13.58 -7.79 19.30
CA PHE A 260 13.67 -7.52 17.87
C PHE A 260 14.64 -6.36 17.60
N MET A 261 14.41 -5.20 18.20
CA MET A 261 15.21 -3.99 17.93
C MET A 261 16.67 -4.15 18.37
N GLY A 262 16.92 -4.81 19.50
CA GLY A 262 18.27 -5.11 19.97
C GLY A 262 19.05 -5.97 18.97
N GLY A 263 18.46 -7.08 18.53
CA GLY A 263 19.09 -7.96 17.53
C GLY A 263 19.21 -7.32 16.15
N TYR A 264 18.20 -6.53 15.74
CA TYR A 264 18.18 -5.80 14.48
C TYR A 264 19.31 -4.78 14.41
N LEU A 265 19.46 -3.92 15.42
CA LEU A 265 20.50 -2.90 15.48
C LEU A 265 21.90 -3.52 15.63
N GLU A 266 22.05 -4.60 16.41
CA GLU A 266 23.30 -5.38 16.49
C GLU A 266 23.69 -5.94 15.12
N THR A 267 22.72 -6.37 14.32
CA THR A 267 22.96 -6.95 12.98
C THR A 267 23.29 -5.87 11.95
N LEU A 268 22.58 -4.75 11.93
CA LEU A 268 22.89 -3.62 11.04
C LEU A 268 24.30 -3.09 11.26
N LYS A 269 24.77 -2.99 12.52
CA LYS A 269 26.13 -2.53 12.85
C LYS A 269 27.26 -3.42 12.32
N LYS A 270 26.95 -4.65 11.88
CA LYS A 270 27.94 -5.54 11.24
C LYS A 270 28.24 -5.11 9.81
N SER A 271 27.29 -4.42 9.15
CA SER A 271 27.62 -3.66 7.94
C SER A 271 28.50 -2.49 8.38
N GLN A 272 29.68 -2.32 7.79
CA GLN A 272 30.68 -1.33 8.25
C GLN A 272 30.25 0.14 8.00
N ALA A 273 29.02 0.36 7.52
CA ALA A 273 28.42 1.67 7.30
C ALA A 273 27.39 1.97 8.39
N GLU A 274 27.28 3.24 8.78
CA GLU A 274 26.20 3.71 9.65
C GLU A 274 24.89 3.76 8.84
N LEU A 275 24.20 2.61 8.77
CA LEU A 275 22.95 2.49 8.03
C LEU A 275 21.76 2.96 8.85
N LYS A 276 20.85 3.68 8.20
CA LYS A 276 19.56 4.07 8.77
C LYS A 276 18.65 2.84 8.89
N GLY A 277 18.14 2.61 10.10
CA GLY A 277 17.23 1.49 10.41
C GLY A 277 15.78 1.74 9.97
N ILE A 278 14.86 0.95 10.53
CA ILE A 278 13.42 1.13 10.35
C ILE A 278 12.93 2.46 10.96
N SER A 279 11.80 2.96 10.47
CA SER A 279 11.15 4.19 10.93
C SER A 279 9.85 3.93 11.71
N LYS A 280 9.29 2.74 11.59
CA LYS A 280 8.04 2.29 12.23
C LYS A 280 8.05 0.78 12.45
N ILE A 281 7.16 0.28 13.31
CA ILE A 281 7.05 -1.15 13.60
C ILE A 281 5.60 -1.61 13.72
N SER A 282 5.25 -2.64 12.96
CA SER A 282 3.95 -3.31 13.00
C SER A 282 3.87 -4.28 14.16
N VAL A 283 2.70 -4.33 14.78
CA VAL A 283 2.45 -5.08 16.02
C VAL A 283 1.10 -5.80 15.98
N GLN A 284 0.98 -6.88 16.74
CA GLN A 284 -0.27 -7.60 16.92
C GLN A 284 -0.98 -7.15 18.20
N THR A 285 -2.27 -6.84 18.10
CA THR A 285 -3.09 -6.24 19.16
C THR A 285 -4.46 -6.90 19.27
N GLY A 286 -4.57 -8.14 18.76
CA GLY A 286 -5.75 -8.97 18.83
C GLY A 286 -6.65 -8.88 17.58
N THR A 287 -6.15 -8.29 16.51
CA THR A 287 -6.87 -8.17 15.23
C THR A 287 -6.58 -9.34 14.30
N THR A 288 -7.49 -9.56 13.35
CA THR A 288 -7.27 -10.49 12.23
C THR A 288 -7.58 -9.75 10.93
N HIS A 289 -6.73 -9.95 9.92
CA HIS A 289 -6.91 -9.30 8.62
C HIS A 289 -8.27 -9.64 8.01
N GLY A 290 -9.06 -8.61 7.72
CA GLY A 290 -10.40 -8.74 7.15
C GLY A 290 -11.51 -9.12 8.13
N GLY A 291 -11.22 -9.20 9.43
CA GLY A 291 -12.20 -9.53 10.47
C GLY A 291 -12.69 -10.97 10.41
N VAL A 292 -13.61 -11.31 11.31
CA VAL A 292 -14.18 -12.66 11.44
C VAL A 292 -15.61 -12.66 10.91
N PRO A 293 -15.90 -13.27 9.74
CA PRO A 293 -17.26 -13.29 9.21
C PRO A 293 -18.17 -14.21 10.02
N LEU A 294 -19.35 -13.71 10.39
CA LEU A 294 -20.45 -14.44 11.00
C LEU A 294 -21.25 -15.21 9.93
N ALA A 295 -22.13 -16.11 10.36
CA ALA A 295 -22.88 -16.99 9.46
C ALA A 295 -23.76 -16.23 8.45
N ASP A 296 -24.19 -15.02 8.80
CA ASP A 296 -24.98 -14.11 7.97
C ASP A 296 -24.13 -13.23 7.02
N GLY A 297 -22.80 -13.40 7.03
CA GLY A 297 -21.86 -12.60 6.23
C GLY A 297 -21.45 -11.27 6.85
N SER A 298 -22.04 -10.88 7.98
CA SER A 298 -21.58 -9.71 8.75
C SER A 298 -20.22 -9.99 9.42
N VAL A 299 -19.53 -8.96 9.91
CA VAL A 299 -18.23 -9.11 10.57
C VAL A 299 -18.38 -9.01 12.08
N ALA A 300 -17.84 -9.98 12.81
CA ALA A 300 -17.83 -9.97 14.27
C ALA A 300 -17.07 -8.75 14.79
N GLN A 301 -17.59 -8.13 15.84
CA GLN A 301 -16.88 -7.07 16.55
C GLN A 301 -15.70 -7.67 17.32
N VAL A 302 -14.49 -7.33 16.88
CA VAL A 302 -13.25 -7.70 17.56
C VAL A 302 -12.82 -6.57 18.48
N LYS A 303 -12.46 -6.90 19.71
CA LYS A 303 -11.95 -5.92 20.67
C LYS A 303 -10.44 -5.76 20.46
N LEU A 304 -10.08 -4.68 19.78
CA LEU A 304 -8.70 -4.23 19.65
C LEU A 304 -8.12 -3.85 21.03
N ASP A 305 -6.91 -4.32 21.34
CA ASP A 305 -6.20 -3.94 22.55
C ASP A 305 -5.38 -2.66 22.36
N PHE A 306 -6.08 -1.53 22.50
CA PHE A 306 -5.50 -0.21 22.44
C PHE A 306 -4.48 0.08 23.56
N ALA A 307 -4.54 -0.63 24.70
CA ALA A 307 -3.55 -0.42 25.77
C ALA A 307 -2.19 -0.98 25.36
N THR A 308 -2.19 -2.18 24.76
CA THR A 308 -0.98 -2.74 24.14
C THR A 308 -0.46 -1.83 23.03
N LEU A 309 -1.35 -1.31 22.17
CA LEU A 309 -0.95 -0.42 21.07
C LEU A 309 -0.30 0.89 21.57
N GLU A 310 -0.85 1.48 22.64
CA GLU A 310 -0.31 2.67 23.29
C GLU A 310 1.06 2.40 23.92
N GLU A 311 1.20 1.28 24.65
CA GLU A 311 2.45 0.91 25.30
C GLU A 311 3.58 0.67 24.29
N LEU A 312 3.29 -0.06 23.22
CA LEU A 312 4.25 -0.34 22.14
C LEU A 312 4.59 0.91 21.35
N SER A 313 3.60 1.77 21.03
CA SER A 313 3.85 3.05 20.35
C SER A 313 4.75 3.96 21.16
N ARG A 314 4.54 4.01 22.49
CA ARG A 314 5.40 4.75 23.41
C ARG A 314 6.82 4.17 23.41
N ALA A 315 6.97 2.86 23.63
CA ALA A 315 8.29 2.21 23.69
C ALA A 315 9.08 2.35 22.37
N ALA A 316 8.43 2.14 21.22
CA ALA A 316 9.04 2.32 19.90
C ALA A 316 9.59 3.74 19.71
N ARG A 317 8.85 4.76 20.17
CA ARG A 317 9.24 6.17 20.08
C ARG A 317 10.34 6.53 21.08
N THR A 318 10.16 6.19 22.36
CA THR A 318 11.08 6.64 23.43
C THR A 318 12.42 5.92 23.39
N ASP A 319 12.42 4.64 23.07
CA ASP A 319 13.60 3.80 23.23
C ASP A 319 14.42 3.72 21.93
N TYR A 320 13.78 3.96 20.78
CA TYR A 320 14.38 3.79 19.46
C TYR A 320 14.16 4.95 18.49
N GLY A 321 13.37 5.97 18.84
CA GLY A 321 13.11 7.12 17.96
C GLY A 321 12.24 6.79 16.74
N LEU A 322 11.49 5.67 16.77
CA LEU A 322 10.55 5.32 15.71
C LEU A 322 9.30 6.23 15.75
N ALA A 323 8.58 6.33 14.64
CA ALA A 323 7.34 7.10 14.55
C ALA A 323 6.24 6.60 15.50
N GLY A 324 6.29 5.32 15.89
CA GLY A 324 5.29 4.64 16.72
C GLY A 324 4.98 3.25 16.17
N ALA A 325 3.98 2.59 16.77
CA ALA A 325 3.50 1.31 16.28
C ALA A 325 2.53 1.50 15.09
N VAL A 326 2.44 0.46 14.28
CA VAL A 326 1.57 0.37 13.09
C VAL A 326 0.50 -0.68 13.37
N GLN A 327 -0.76 -0.33 13.09
CA GLN A 327 -1.88 -1.25 13.24
C GLN A 327 -2.29 -1.86 11.90
N HIS A 328 -2.28 -3.17 11.79
CA HIS A 328 -2.86 -3.87 10.64
C HIS A 328 -4.31 -4.31 10.90
N GLY A 329 -5.03 -4.66 9.83
CA GLY A 329 -6.36 -5.30 9.97
C GLY A 329 -7.47 -4.41 10.54
N ALA A 330 -7.34 -3.09 10.52
CA ALA A 330 -8.29 -2.18 11.15
C ALA A 330 -9.57 -1.91 10.32
N SER A 331 -9.56 -2.19 9.02
CA SER A 331 -10.63 -1.79 8.09
C SER A 331 -12.04 -2.34 8.36
N THR A 332 -12.18 -3.31 9.27
CA THR A 332 -13.48 -3.88 9.67
C THR A 332 -13.85 -3.56 11.12
N LEU A 333 -13.09 -2.67 11.77
CA LEU A 333 -13.45 -2.18 13.10
C LEU A 333 -14.64 -1.21 13.00
N PRO A 334 -15.43 -1.06 14.08
CA PRO A 334 -16.44 -0.01 14.16
C PRO A 334 -15.82 1.38 13.99
N GLU A 335 -16.57 2.32 13.40
CA GLU A 335 -16.08 3.67 13.09
C GLU A 335 -15.59 4.43 14.33
N GLU A 336 -16.23 4.20 15.49
CA GLU A 336 -15.87 4.81 16.77
C GLU A 336 -14.50 4.34 17.30
N ALA A 337 -13.97 3.21 16.81
CA ALA A 337 -12.65 2.75 17.18
C ALA A 337 -11.53 3.60 16.56
N PHE A 338 -11.79 4.23 15.40
CA PHE A 338 -10.74 4.92 14.64
C PHE A 338 -10.21 6.18 15.34
N ASP A 339 -11.04 6.87 16.12
CA ASP A 339 -10.62 8.05 16.92
C ASP A 339 -9.57 7.70 17.99
N ARG A 340 -9.45 6.41 18.33
CA ARG A 340 -8.51 5.96 19.36
C ARG A 340 -7.09 5.80 18.83
N PHE A 341 -6.87 5.58 17.54
CA PHE A 341 -5.52 5.40 16.99
C PHE A 341 -4.62 6.62 17.19
N PRO A 342 -5.08 7.87 16.90
CA PRO A 342 -4.28 9.05 17.21
C PRO A 342 -4.05 9.22 18.71
N ALA A 343 -5.07 8.92 19.53
CA ALA A 343 -5.01 9.07 20.98
C ALA A 343 -3.99 8.12 21.64
N THR A 344 -3.76 6.94 21.07
CA THR A 344 -2.75 5.98 21.54
C THR A 344 -1.37 6.23 20.95
N GLY A 345 -1.18 7.28 20.15
CA GLY A 345 0.10 7.58 19.51
C GLY A 345 0.48 6.59 18.40
N THR A 346 -0.50 5.91 17.81
CA THR A 346 -0.33 5.00 16.66
C THR A 346 0.17 5.82 15.48
N ALA A 347 1.28 5.40 14.86
CA ALA A 347 1.87 6.13 13.76
C ALA A 347 1.05 5.96 12.48
N GLU A 348 0.64 4.73 12.20
CA GLU A 348 0.04 4.33 10.93
C GLU A 348 -0.99 3.20 11.11
N VAL A 349 -1.99 3.16 10.23
CA VAL A 349 -3.01 2.11 10.21
C VAL A 349 -3.28 1.61 8.78
N HIS A 350 -3.20 0.30 8.57
CA HIS A 350 -3.38 -0.34 7.25
C HIS A 350 -4.84 -0.73 7.03
N LEU A 351 -5.39 -0.34 5.88
CA LEU A 351 -6.82 -0.39 5.58
C LEU A 351 -7.07 -0.96 4.17
N ALA A 352 -7.82 -2.06 4.10
CA ALA A 352 -8.00 -2.80 2.85
C ALA A 352 -9.42 -3.34 2.65
N THR A 353 -9.79 -4.34 3.46
CA THR A 353 -10.97 -5.17 3.24
C THR A 353 -12.26 -4.36 3.25
N GLY A 354 -12.37 -3.33 4.10
CA GLY A 354 -13.54 -2.44 4.13
C GLY A 354 -13.87 -1.81 2.76
N PHE A 355 -12.86 -1.34 2.01
CA PHE A 355 -13.07 -0.70 0.70
C PHE A 355 -13.51 -1.70 -0.37
N GLN A 356 -12.92 -2.90 -0.34
CA GLN A 356 -13.37 -4.01 -1.19
C GLN A 356 -14.82 -4.40 -0.89
N ASN A 357 -15.19 -4.42 0.40
CA ASN A 357 -16.53 -4.75 0.85
C ASN A 357 -17.54 -3.73 0.32
N ILE A 358 -17.26 -2.42 0.45
CA ILE A 358 -18.09 -1.35 -0.13
C ILE A 358 -18.39 -1.63 -1.62
N ILE A 359 -17.38 -2.01 -2.41
CA ILE A 359 -17.57 -2.29 -3.84
C ILE A 359 -18.49 -3.50 -4.07
N TYR A 360 -18.23 -4.64 -3.43
CA TYR A 360 -19.02 -5.87 -3.67
C TYR A 360 -20.45 -5.80 -3.10
N ASP A 361 -20.60 -5.08 -1.98
CA ASP A 361 -21.83 -5.03 -1.19
C ASP A 361 -22.74 -3.88 -1.65
N SER A 362 -22.22 -2.90 -2.40
CA SER A 362 -23.03 -1.83 -2.98
C SER A 362 -24.16 -2.39 -3.87
N PRO A 363 -25.41 -1.92 -3.70
CA PRO A 363 -26.53 -2.31 -4.54
C PRO A 363 -26.36 -1.96 -6.02
N ILE A 364 -25.51 -0.98 -6.35
CA ILE A 364 -25.25 -0.56 -7.74
C ILE A 364 -24.26 -1.49 -8.44
N PHE A 365 -23.51 -2.31 -7.70
CA PHE A 365 -22.59 -3.30 -8.28
C PHE A 365 -23.39 -4.35 -9.07
N PRO A 366 -23.05 -4.63 -10.35
CA PRO A 366 -23.86 -5.51 -11.17
C PRO A 366 -23.99 -6.92 -10.59
N ALA A 367 -25.22 -7.30 -10.21
CA ALA A 367 -25.49 -8.59 -9.60
C ALA A 367 -25.04 -9.77 -10.48
N ALA A 368 -25.17 -9.65 -11.80
CA ALA A 368 -24.71 -10.67 -12.75
C ALA A 368 -23.18 -10.87 -12.68
N LEU A 369 -22.39 -9.79 -12.62
CA LEU A 369 -20.94 -9.88 -12.48
C LEU A 369 -20.55 -10.48 -11.12
N ARG A 370 -21.24 -10.08 -10.04
CA ARG A 370 -21.01 -10.67 -8.71
C ARG A 370 -21.23 -12.19 -8.73
N MET A 371 -22.30 -12.65 -9.37
CA MET A 371 -22.57 -14.09 -9.50
C MET A 371 -21.51 -14.80 -10.34
N GLN A 372 -21.05 -14.22 -11.43
CA GLN A 372 -19.95 -14.79 -12.23
C GLN A 372 -18.67 -14.95 -11.41
N ILE A 373 -18.32 -13.94 -10.61
CA ILE A 373 -17.18 -13.99 -9.70
C ILE A 373 -17.38 -15.11 -8.66
N TYR A 374 -18.57 -15.22 -8.09
CA TYR A 374 -18.87 -16.24 -7.07
C TYR A 374 -18.84 -17.67 -7.64
N ASP A 375 -19.34 -17.88 -8.85
CA ASP A 375 -19.25 -19.16 -9.54
C ASP A 375 -17.80 -19.54 -9.86
N TYR A 376 -16.96 -18.56 -10.21
CA TYR A 376 -15.52 -18.76 -10.34
C TYR A 376 -14.89 -19.19 -9.01
N LEU A 377 -15.18 -18.48 -7.92
CA LEU A 377 -14.61 -18.77 -6.59
C LEU A 377 -15.04 -20.12 -6.04
N LYS A 378 -16.29 -20.55 -6.29
CA LYS A 378 -16.77 -21.90 -5.95
C LYS A 378 -15.90 -23.01 -6.55
N ARG A 379 -15.25 -22.76 -7.68
CA ARG A 379 -14.36 -23.72 -8.35
C ARG A 379 -12.91 -23.51 -7.89
N GLU A 380 -12.39 -22.30 -8.04
CA GLU A 380 -10.96 -22.03 -7.87
C GLU A 380 -10.52 -21.92 -6.41
N ALA A 381 -11.40 -21.47 -5.52
CA ALA A 381 -11.15 -21.37 -4.08
C ALA A 381 -11.82 -22.49 -3.28
N ALA A 382 -12.29 -23.56 -3.93
CA ALA A 382 -13.03 -24.64 -3.30
C ALA A 382 -12.29 -25.26 -2.09
N SER A 383 -10.96 -25.37 -2.19
CA SER A 383 -10.09 -25.92 -1.14
C SER A 383 -9.97 -25.04 0.10
N GLU A 384 -10.38 -23.78 0.04
CA GLU A 384 -10.38 -22.85 1.17
C GLU A 384 -11.69 -22.89 1.96
N ARG A 385 -12.71 -23.60 1.46
CA ARG A 385 -13.95 -23.80 2.19
C ARG A 385 -13.71 -24.71 3.40
N LYS A 386 -13.97 -24.20 4.60
CA LYS A 386 -13.87 -25.00 5.82
C LYS A 386 -15.16 -25.75 6.10
N GLU A 387 -15.06 -26.86 6.83
CA GLU A 387 -16.23 -27.57 7.34
C GLU A 387 -17.08 -26.62 8.19
N GLY A 388 -18.37 -26.53 7.89
CA GLY A 388 -19.32 -25.63 8.56
C GLY A 388 -19.40 -24.20 8.01
N ASP A 389 -18.56 -23.80 7.04
CA ASP A 389 -18.67 -22.47 6.42
C ASP A 389 -19.97 -22.33 5.61
N THR A 390 -20.76 -21.29 5.91
CA THR A 390 -21.87 -20.84 5.06
C THR A 390 -21.35 -20.33 3.71
N GLU A 391 -22.24 -20.17 2.72
CA GLU A 391 -21.83 -19.61 1.43
C GLU A 391 -21.35 -18.15 1.60
N GLU A 392 -22.01 -17.40 2.47
CA GLU A 392 -21.68 -16.02 2.80
C GLU A 392 -20.28 -15.92 3.41
N GLN A 393 -19.96 -16.78 4.39
CA GLN A 393 -18.63 -16.83 4.99
C GLN A 393 -17.55 -17.23 3.98
N PHE A 394 -17.85 -18.21 3.13
CA PHE A 394 -16.93 -18.64 2.07
C PHE A 394 -16.62 -17.50 1.10
N PHE A 395 -17.65 -16.82 0.58
CA PHE A 395 -17.46 -15.72 -0.35
C PHE A 395 -16.82 -14.50 0.28
N TYR A 396 -17.17 -14.15 1.53
CA TYR A 396 -16.53 -13.05 2.24
C TYR A 396 -15.01 -13.24 2.31
N LYS A 397 -14.54 -14.46 2.66
CA LYS A 397 -13.11 -14.78 2.78
C LYS A 397 -12.38 -14.81 1.44
N THR A 398 -13.06 -15.28 0.38
CA THR A 398 -12.43 -15.61 -0.90
C THR A 398 -12.61 -14.54 -1.98
N ARG A 399 -13.57 -13.61 -1.86
CA ARG A 399 -13.92 -12.63 -2.91
C ARG A 399 -12.76 -11.78 -3.42
N LYS A 400 -11.75 -11.53 -2.59
CA LYS A 400 -10.51 -10.88 -3.00
C LYS A 400 -9.82 -11.56 -4.19
N LYS A 401 -9.92 -12.90 -4.30
CA LYS A 401 -9.35 -13.69 -5.40
C LYS A 401 -10.13 -13.60 -6.71
N GLY A 402 -11.32 -12.99 -6.69
CA GLY A 402 -12.07 -12.67 -7.89
C GLY A 402 -11.56 -11.44 -8.62
N ILE A 403 -10.74 -10.61 -7.97
CA ILE A 403 -10.39 -9.28 -8.48
C ILE A 403 -9.44 -9.36 -9.67
N GLY A 404 -8.36 -10.14 -9.58
CA GLY A 404 -7.41 -10.30 -10.69
C GLY A 404 -8.05 -10.93 -11.93
N PRO A 405 -8.72 -12.10 -11.81
CA PRO A 405 -9.35 -12.77 -12.94
C PRO A 405 -10.43 -11.96 -13.65
N PHE A 406 -11.16 -11.10 -12.93
CA PHE A 406 -12.21 -10.24 -13.48
C PHE A 406 -11.79 -8.75 -13.57
N LYS A 407 -10.48 -8.47 -13.58
CA LYS A 407 -9.95 -7.10 -13.54
C LYS A 407 -10.52 -6.25 -14.68
N LYS A 408 -10.57 -6.81 -15.89
CA LYS A 408 -11.04 -6.07 -17.08
C LYS A 408 -12.51 -5.71 -16.93
N GLU A 409 -13.35 -6.65 -16.54
CA GLU A 409 -14.78 -6.47 -16.31
C GLU A 409 -15.05 -5.42 -15.22
N LEU A 410 -14.26 -5.43 -14.14
CA LEU A 410 -14.33 -4.42 -13.08
C LEU A 410 -13.97 -3.02 -13.59
N TRP A 411 -12.93 -2.87 -14.42
CA TRP A 411 -12.52 -1.58 -15.01
C TRP A 411 -13.43 -1.09 -16.15
N GLU A 412 -14.18 -2.00 -16.75
CA GLU A 412 -15.15 -1.74 -17.82
C GLU A 412 -16.59 -1.58 -17.30
N LEU A 413 -16.78 -1.57 -15.98
CA LEU A 413 -18.05 -1.21 -15.36
C LEU A 413 -18.60 0.10 -15.98
N PRO A 414 -19.92 0.19 -16.20
CA PRO A 414 -20.54 1.40 -16.75
C PRO A 414 -20.12 2.65 -15.97
N ALA A 415 -19.89 3.77 -16.68
CA ALA A 415 -19.39 4.99 -16.04
C ALA A 415 -20.25 5.43 -14.84
N ALA A 416 -21.59 5.34 -14.95
CA ALA A 416 -22.50 5.66 -13.85
C ALA A 416 -22.28 4.76 -12.60
N VAL A 417 -21.96 3.48 -12.80
CA VAL A 417 -21.64 2.55 -11.70
C VAL A 417 -20.31 2.94 -11.06
N ARG A 418 -19.26 3.17 -11.86
CA ARG A 418 -17.94 3.57 -11.34
C ARG A 418 -18.01 4.89 -10.57
N THR A 419 -18.78 5.87 -11.07
CA THR A 419 -19.02 7.14 -10.36
C THR A 419 -19.75 6.94 -9.03
N ALA A 420 -20.81 6.11 -9.01
CA ALA A 420 -21.55 5.84 -7.78
C ALA A 420 -20.68 5.15 -6.71
N LEU A 421 -19.96 4.09 -7.10
CA LEU A 421 -19.01 3.41 -6.22
C LEU A 421 -17.90 4.35 -5.73
N GLY A 422 -17.39 5.22 -6.62
CA GLY A 422 -16.42 6.24 -6.28
C GLY A 422 -16.94 7.22 -5.22
N GLY A 423 -18.22 7.57 -5.24
CA GLY A 423 -18.86 8.41 -4.22
C GLY A 423 -19.00 7.72 -2.86
N GLU A 424 -19.36 6.43 -2.84
CA GLU A 424 -19.42 5.63 -1.59
C GLU A 424 -18.03 5.50 -0.95
N LEU A 425 -17.01 5.24 -1.75
CA LEU A 425 -15.61 5.16 -1.30
C LEU A 425 -15.11 6.52 -0.79
N GLU A 426 -15.39 7.61 -1.50
CA GLU A 426 -14.98 8.97 -1.11
C GLU A 426 -15.58 9.37 0.24
N ALA A 427 -16.86 9.05 0.47
CA ALA A 427 -17.51 9.28 1.76
C ALA A 427 -16.82 8.51 2.89
N GLN A 428 -16.44 7.25 2.64
CA GLN A 428 -15.70 6.45 3.61
C GLN A 428 -14.31 7.04 3.91
N PHE A 429 -13.56 7.48 2.89
CA PHE A 429 -12.26 8.10 3.09
C PHE A 429 -12.36 9.42 3.87
N ALA A 430 -13.36 10.26 3.56
CA ALA A 430 -13.60 11.50 4.30
C ALA A 430 -13.89 11.24 5.79
N LEU A 431 -14.69 10.22 6.09
CA LEU A 431 -14.94 9.77 7.46
C LEU A 431 -13.63 9.33 8.14
N LEU A 432 -12.86 8.45 7.51
CA LEU A 432 -11.62 7.92 8.07
C LEU A 432 -10.58 9.02 8.32
N PHE A 433 -10.42 9.97 7.39
CA PHE A 433 -9.49 11.08 7.56
C PHE A 433 -9.84 11.97 8.75
N ARG A 434 -11.13 12.21 8.98
CA ARG A 434 -11.59 12.91 10.18
C ARG A 434 -11.27 12.11 11.45
N LYS A 435 -11.59 10.80 11.45
CA LYS A 435 -11.41 9.94 12.63
C LYS A 435 -9.94 9.73 13.00
N LEU A 436 -9.06 9.63 12.01
CA LEU A 436 -7.61 9.51 12.20
C LEU A 436 -6.93 10.87 12.44
N ASN A 437 -7.71 11.94 12.53
CA ASN A 437 -7.27 13.32 12.74
C ASN A 437 -6.20 13.79 11.74
N VAL A 438 -6.22 13.28 10.50
CA VAL A 438 -5.16 13.50 9.51
C VAL A 438 -5.43 14.71 8.59
N GLY A 439 -6.53 15.44 8.84
CA GLY A 439 -6.86 16.67 8.13
C GLY A 439 -5.82 17.79 8.35
N ASN A 440 -5.67 18.67 7.36
CA ASN A 440 -4.71 19.79 7.37
C ASN A 440 -3.24 19.37 7.60
N THR A 441 -2.88 18.13 7.28
CA THR A 441 -1.49 17.64 7.42
C THR A 441 -0.59 18.01 6.24
N LEU A 442 -1.13 18.61 5.16
CA LEU A 442 -0.36 18.96 3.96
C LEU A 442 0.86 19.83 4.26
N ASP A 443 0.69 20.90 5.04
CA ASP A 443 1.80 21.80 5.39
C ASP A 443 2.84 21.10 6.29
N THR A 444 2.37 20.24 7.19
CA THR A 444 3.25 19.41 8.03
C THR A 444 4.08 18.46 7.16
N VAL A 445 3.47 17.81 6.18
CA VAL A 445 4.19 16.95 5.23
C VAL A 445 5.21 17.76 4.43
N ASN A 446 4.81 18.89 3.85
CA ASN A 446 5.69 19.74 3.05
C ASN A 446 6.89 20.30 3.84
N ARG A 447 6.77 20.41 5.16
CA ARG A 447 7.88 20.81 6.04
C ARG A 447 8.96 19.72 6.19
N PHE A 448 8.58 18.44 6.16
CA PHE A 448 9.46 17.33 6.49
C PHE A 448 9.78 16.40 5.31
N VAL A 449 9.03 16.51 4.21
CA VAL A 449 9.22 15.70 3.00
C VAL A 449 9.58 16.63 1.85
N THR A 450 10.75 16.39 1.25
CA THR A 450 11.19 17.12 0.06
C THR A 450 11.02 16.20 -1.17
N PRO A 451 10.14 16.55 -2.12
CA PRO A 451 10.02 15.84 -3.38
C PRO A 451 11.33 15.82 -4.16
N VAL A 452 11.67 14.67 -4.74
CA VAL A 452 12.84 14.49 -5.62
C VAL A 452 12.37 14.00 -6.97
N ASP A 453 12.85 14.60 -8.05
CA ASP A 453 12.66 14.05 -9.40
C ASP A 453 13.64 12.89 -9.61
N VAL A 454 13.12 11.67 -9.62
CA VAL A 454 13.89 10.47 -9.96
C VAL A 454 13.82 10.26 -11.48
N PRO A 455 14.96 10.34 -12.20
CA PRO A 455 14.97 10.14 -13.64
C PRO A 455 14.47 8.75 -14.03
N LEU A 456 13.73 8.66 -15.14
CA LEU A 456 13.28 7.40 -15.72
C LEU A 456 13.84 7.25 -17.14
N SER A 457 14.36 6.08 -17.46
CA SER A 457 14.80 5.74 -18.82
C SER A 457 13.64 5.88 -19.80
N VAL A 458 13.86 6.61 -20.88
CA VAL A 458 12.87 6.78 -21.95
C VAL A 458 12.70 5.44 -22.67
N PRO A 459 11.47 4.92 -22.82
CA PRO A 459 11.22 3.76 -23.66
C PRO A 459 11.72 4.01 -25.08
N ALA A 460 12.44 3.05 -25.66
CA ALA A 460 12.98 3.17 -27.02
C ALA A 460 11.88 3.40 -28.09
N SER A 461 10.64 3.00 -27.78
CA SER A 461 9.48 3.25 -28.63
C SER A 461 9.02 4.73 -28.64
N LEU A 462 9.44 5.53 -27.65
CA LEU A 462 9.15 6.96 -27.54
C LEU A 462 10.30 7.86 -27.99
N THR A 463 11.51 7.31 -28.16
CA THR A 463 12.67 8.04 -28.70
C THR A 463 12.58 8.30 -30.20
#